data_AF-X1PAV3-F1
#
_entry.id   AF-X1PAV3-F1
#
_cell.length_a   1.000
_cell.length_b   1.000
_cell.length_c   1.000
_cell.angle_alpha   90.00
_cell.angle_beta   90.00
_cell.angle_gamma   90.00
#
_symmetry.space_group_name_H-M   'P 1'
#
loop_
_entity.id
_entity.type
_entity.pdbx_description
1 polymer ?
#
loop_
_entity_poly.entity_id
_entity_poly.type
_entity_poly.pdbx_seq_one_letter_code
_entity_poly.pdbx_strand_id
1 'polypeptide(L)'
;NNFSLLALIFDIAEPRIIEQRRLEEERAIQEVLPQVPEAIEKIQEEDIVFYKAKDAKGNLIAYVFITKGYGYSSDIRTVVSMNPEAEIIAVKILEQGETPGIGSRITEDDFLNQFKNKHI
;
A
#
# COMPACT_ATOMS: atom_id res chain seq x y z
N ASN A 1 -8.70 -22.28 -30.99
CA ASN A 1 -8.27 -22.42 -29.59
C ASN A 1 -7.46 -21.22 -29.12
N ASN A 2 -8.10 -20.07 -28.88
CA ASN A 2 -7.41 -18.90 -28.28
C ASN A 2 -7.24 -19.03 -26.75
N PHE A 3 -8.04 -19.87 -26.10
CA PHE A 3 -7.95 -20.14 -24.67
C PHE A 3 -6.63 -20.78 -24.24
N SER A 4 -6.03 -21.64 -25.07
CA SER A 4 -4.78 -22.35 -24.72
C SER A 4 -3.55 -21.45 -24.80
N LEU A 5 -3.53 -20.47 -25.70
CA LEU A 5 -2.44 -19.49 -25.78
C LEU A 5 -2.55 -18.47 -24.65
N LEU A 6 -3.77 -18.03 -24.33
CA LEU A 6 -4.02 -17.10 -23.24
C LEU A 6 -3.64 -17.74 -21.88
N ALA A 7 -4.03 -19.00 -21.64
CA ALA A 7 -3.64 -19.73 -20.43
C ALA A 7 -2.12 -19.89 -20.29
N LEU A 8 -1.40 -20.19 -21.38
CA LEU A 8 0.07 -20.33 -21.36
C LEU A 8 0.77 -18.99 -21.07
N ILE A 9 0.26 -17.89 -21.64
CA ILE A 9 0.75 -16.54 -21.35
C ILE A 9 0.50 -16.20 -19.88
N PHE A 10 -0.68 -16.51 -19.35
CA PHE A 10 -1.00 -16.29 -17.94
C PHE A 10 -0.03 -17.06 -17.02
N ASP A 11 0.20 -18.34 -17.26
CA ASP A 11 1.05 -19.19 -16.41
C ASP A 11 2.52 -18.72 -16.34
N ILE A 12 3.04 -18.14 -17.44
CA ILE A 12 4.40 -17.55 -17.48
C ILE A 12 4.43 -16.13 -16.89
N ALA A 13 3.39 -15.33 -17.11
CA ALA A 13 3.35 -13.92 -16.69
C ALA A 13 2.99 -13.75 -15.21
N GLU A 14 2.12 -14.61 -14.67
CA GLU A 14 1.62 -14.58 -13.30
C GLU A 14 2.75 -14.48 -12.24
N PRO A 15 3.78 -15.35 -12.23
CA PRO A 15 4.82 -15.26 -11.21
C PRO A 15 5.60 -13.94 -11.27
N ARG A 16 5.77 -13.35 -12.46
CA ARG A 16 6.41 -12.04 -12.60
C ARG A 16 5.52 -10.92 -12.09
N ILE A 17 4.22 -10.95 -12.39
CA ILE A 17 3.27 -9.94 -11.93
C ILE A 17 3.16 -9.96 -10.40
N ILE A 18 3.09 -11.15 -9.81
CA ILE A 18 3.04 -11.32 -8.35
C ILE A 18 4.29 -10.75 -7.69
N GLU A 19 5.48 -11.08 -8.23
CA GLU A 19 6.73 -10.58 -7.67
C GLU A 19 6.88 -9.06 -7.81
N GLN A 20 6.47 -8.48 -8.95
CA GLN A 20 6.46 -7.03 -9.10
C GLN A 20 5.54 -6.36 -8.08
N ARG A 21 4.33 -6.89 -7.88
CA ARG A 21 3.39 -6.39 -6.87
C ARG A 21 3.97 -6.46 -5.45
N ARG A 22 4.66 -7.56 -5.12
CA ARG A 22 5.33 -7.72 -3.82
C ARG A 22 6.40 -6.64 -3.62
N LEU A 23 7.23 -6.41 -4.64
CA LEU A 23 8.29 -5.40 -4.60
C LEU A 23 7.73 -3.97 -4.49
N GLU A 24 6.65 -3.66 -5.22
CA GLU A 24 5.96 -2.37 -5.11
C GLU A 24 5.35 -2.15 -3.73
N GLU A 25 4.73 -3.19 -3.15
CA GLU A 25 4.20 -3.16 -1.80
C GLU A 25 5.29 -2.90 -0.76
N GLU A 26 6.41 -3.63 -0.81
CA GLU A 26 7.53 -3.44 0.10
C GLU A 26 8.15 -2.05 0.00
N ARG A 27 8.31 -1.53 -1.23
CA ARG A 27 8.80 -0.16 -1.45
C ARG A 27 7.83 0.87 -0.88
N ALA A 28 6.53 0.71 -1.13
CA ALA A 28 5.52 1.64 -0.62
C ALA A 28 5.48 1.64 0.90
N ILE A 29 5.59 0.49 1.56
CA ILE A 29 5.71 0.41 3.02
C ILE A 29 6.92 1.19 3.50
N GLN A 30 8.07 1.07 2.86
CA GLN A 30 9.28 1.81 3.25
C GLN A 30 9.13 3.33 3.04
N GLU A 31 8.48 3.75 1.96
CA GLU A 31 8.32 5.18 1.63
C GLU A 31 7.36 5.93 2.56
N VAL A 32 6.34 5.25 3.11
CA VAL A 32 5.37 5.90 4.01
C VAL A 32 5.92 6.04 5.44
N LEU A 33 6.99 5.33 5.78
CA LEU A 33 7.54 5.36 7.14
C LEU A 33 8.30 6.68 7.41
N PRO A 34 8.24 7.18 8.66
CA PRO A 34 8.87 8.45 9.02
C PRO A 34 10.41 8.37 9.05
N GLN A 35 10.94 7.16 9.17
CA GLN A 35 12.37 6.85 9.22
C GLN A 35 12.60 5.41 8.76
N VAL A 36 13.86 5.10 8.43
CA VAL A 36 14.26 3.72 8.07
C VAL A 36 14.02 2.79 9.27
N PRO A 37 13.18 1.76 9.14
CA PRO A 37 12.98 0.79 10.21
C PRO A 37 14.15 -0.20 10.25
N GLU A 38 14.46 -0.69 11.45
CA GLU A 38 15.34 -1.85 11.63
C GLU A 38 14.56 -3.15 11.38
N ALA A 39 13.29 -3.17 11.78
CA ALA A 39 12.42 -4.32 11.64
C ALA A 39 11.02 -3.91 11.20
N ILE A 40 10.45 -4.69 10.28
CA ILE A 40 9.05 -4.62 9.87
C ILE A 40 8.43 -5.98 10.15
N GLU A 41 7.46 -6.02 11.05
CA GLU A 41 6.73 -7.24 11.43
C GLU A 41 5.34 -7.21 10.80
N LYS A 42 5.04 -8.19 9.94
CA LYS A 42 3.69 -8.41 9.43
C LYS A 42 2.83 -9.06 10.52
N ILE A 43 1.69 -8.47 10.79
CA ILE A 43 0.69 -8.97 11.74
C ILE A 43 -0.61 -9.23 10.98
N GLN A 44 -1.22 -10.36 11.29
CA GLN A 44 -2.52 -10.74 10.78
C GLN A 44 -3.41 -11.03 11.99
N GLU A 45 -4.41 -10.18 12.20
CA GLU A 45 -5.41 -10.32 13.24
C GLU A 45 -6.78 -10.35 12.57
N GLU A 46 -7.51 -11.46 12.76
CA GLU A 46 -8.80 -11.70 12.10
C GLU A 46 -8.69 -11.50 10.57
N ASP A 47 -9.42 -10.51 10.05
CA ASP A 47 -9.46 -10.14 8.63
C ASP A 47 -8.57 -8.93 8.29
N ILE A 48 -7.77 -8.44 9.24
CA ILE A 48 -6.90 -7.28 9.08
C ILE A 48 -5.43 -7.72 9.01
N VAL A 49 -4.76 -7.30 7.94
CA VAL A 49 -3.31 -7.44 7.79
C VAL A 49 -2.68 -6.07 7.87
N PHE A 50 -1.72 -5.91 8.79
CA PHE A 50 -0.97 -4.67 8.97
C PHE A 50 0.47 -4.96 9.35
N TYR A 51 1.31 -3.94 9.33
CA TYR A 51 2.73 -4.05 9.63
C TYR A 51 3.10 -3.15 10.80
N LYS A 52 3.95 -3.63 11.71
CA LYS A 52 4.59 -2.82 12.76
C LYS A 52 6.01 -2.52 12.33
N ALA A 53 6.36 -1.24 12.27
CA ALA A 53 7.73 -0.79 12.02
C ALA A 53 8.40 -0.42 13.35
N LYS A 54 9.62 -0.92 13.59
CA LYS A 54 10.40 -0.65 14.80
C LYS A 54 11.76 -0.03 14.45
N ASP A 55 12.25 0.84 15.34
CA ASP A 55 13.61 1.38 15.27
C ASP A 55 14.67 0.36 15.76
N ALA A 56 15.95 0.73 15.65
CA ALA A 56 17.07 -0.09 16.12
C ALA A 56 17.08 -0.35 17.64
N LYS A 57 16.30 0.41 18.42
CA LYS A 57 16.13 0.22 19.87
C LYS A 57 14.93 -0.67 20.20
N GLY A 58 14.17 -1.09 19.20
CA GLY A 58 12.96 -1.89 19.35
C GLY A 58 11.70 -1.06 19.66
N ASN A 59 11.78 0.28 19.60
CA ASN A 59 10.60 1.13 19.79
C ASN A 59 9.71 1.06 18.56
N LEU A 60 8.41 0.96 18.78
CA LEU A 60 7.42 1.06 17.72
C LEU A 60 7.42 2.50 17.17
N ILE A 61 7.70 2.66 15.88
CA ILE A 61 7.72 3.97 15.21
C ILE A 61 6.46 4.21 14.37
N ALA A 62 5.86 3.15 13.83
CA ALA A 62 4.65 3.27 13.03
C ALA A 62 3.92 1.94 12.87
N TYR A 63 2.62 2.04 12.60
CA TYR A 63 1.80 1.01 12.00
C TYR A 63 1.60 1.32 10.52
N VAL A 64 1.61 0.30 9.66
CA VAL A 64 1.31 0.44 8.23
C VAL A 64 0.16 -0.49 7.85
N PHE A 65 -0.88 0.08 7.27
CA PHE A 65 -2.06 -0.63 6.82
C PHE A 65 -2.10 -0.62 5.30
N ILE A 66 -2.48 -1.76 4.73
CA ILE A 66 -2.78 -1.87 3.31
C ILE A 66 -4.26 -2.15 3.19
N THR A 67 -4.98 -1.20 2.64
CA THR A 67 -6.43 -1.26 2.54
C THR A 67 -6.85 -1.21 1.09
N LYS A 68 -8.08 -1.66 0.84
CA LYS A 68 -8.69 -1.69 -0.47
C LYS A 68 -10.11 -1.15 -0.34
N GLY A 69 -10.45 -0.15 -1.15
CA GLY A 69 -11.81 0.41 -1.22
C GLY A 69 -12.24 0.55 -2.67
N TYR A 70 -13.52 0.29 -2.96
CA TYR A 70 -14.05 0.49 -4.30
C TYR A 70 -14.24 1.99 -4.58
N GLY A 71 -13.55 2.49 -5.60
CA GLY A 71 -13.70 3.84 -6.14
C GLY A 71 -14.90 3.94 -7.09
N TYR A 72 -14.83 4.84 -8.07
CA TYR A 72 -15.92 4.97 -9.04
C TYR A 72 -15.84 3.91 -10.14
N SER A 73 -14.64 3.67 -10.67
CA SER A 73 -14.41 2.75 -11.80
C SER A 73 -13.62 1.49 -11.43
N SER A 74 -12.95 1.49 -10.28
CA SER A 74 -12.00 0.46 -9.92
C SER A 74 -11.81 0.34 -8.41
N ASP A 75 -11.17 -0.74 -8.00
CA ASP A 75 -10.62 -0.81 -6.66
C ASP A 75 -9.39 0.09 -6.51
N ILE A 76 -9.33 0.81 -5.40
CA ILE A 76 -8.19 1.64 -5.01
C ILE A 76 -7.49 0.92 -3.86
N ARG A 77 -6.23 0.54 -4.08
CA ARG A 77 -5.35 0.00 -3.03
C ARG A 77 -4.51 1.11 -2.44
N THR A 78 -4.57 1.26 -1.12
CA THR A 78 -3.94 2.35 -0.40
C THR A 78 -3.05 1.82 0.70
N VAL A 79 -1.89 2.44 0.88
CA VAL A 79 -0.98 2.22 2.01
C VAL A 79 -1.09 3.44 2.91
N VAL A 80 -1.36 3.21 4.19
CA VAL A 80 -1.46 4.27 5.20
C VAL A 80 -0.51 3.93 6.34
N SER A 81 0.35 4.85 6.72
CA SER A 81 1.17 4.74 7.92
C SER A 81 0.70 5.70 9.00
N MET A 82 0.67 5.25 10.24
CA MET A 82 0.33 6.06 11.41
C MET A 82 1.32 5.85 12.56
N ASN A 83 1.49 6.86 13.41
CA ASN A 83 2.28 6.73 14.64
C ASN A 83 1.49 5.95 15.71
N PRO A 84 2.12 5.60 16.85
CA PRO A 84 1.44 4.93 17.96
C PRO A 84 0.25 5.69 18.55
N GLU A 85 0.18 7.00 18.33
CA GLU A 85 -0.89 7.91 18.76
C GLU A 85 -2.03 8.06 17.73
N ALA A 86 -2.10 7.17 16.73
CA ALA A 86 -3.10 7.14 15.67
C ALA A 86 -3.14 8.41 14.79
N GLU A 87 -2.02 9.12 14.68
CA GLU A 87 -1.83 10.22 13.73
C GLU A 87 -1.25 9.68 12.41
N ILE A 88 -1.85 10.09 11.29
CA ILE A 88 -1.41 9.71 9.95
C ILE A 88 -0.08 10.40 9.61
N ILE A 89 0.94 9.59 9.35
CA ILE A 89 2.27 10.03 8.91
C ILE A 89 2.28 10.28 7.39
N ALA A 90 1.72 9.35 6.63
CA ALA A 90 1.71 9.36 5.17
C ALA A 90 0.63 8.43 4.61
N VAL A 91 0.18 8.75 3.39
CA VAL A 91 -0.75 7.95 2.58
C VAL A 91 -0.16 7.82 1.18
N LYS A 92 -0.24 6.63 0.60
CA LYS A 92 0.19 6.37 -0.78
C LYS A 92 -0.82 5.48 -1.48
N ILE A 93 -1.09 5.75 -2.75
CA ILE A 93 -1.89 4.87 -3.61
C ILE A 93 -0.96 3.86 -4.28
N LEU A 94 -1.24 2.57 -4.10
CA LEU A 94 -0.51 1.48 -4.74
C LEU A 94 -1.07 1.17 -6.13
N GLU A 95 -2.39 1.08 -6.24
CA GLU A 95 -3.07 0.64 -7.46
C GLU A 95 -4.42 1.35 -7.57
N GLN A 96 -4.73 1.85 -8.75
CA GLN A 96 -6.02 2.46 -9.09
C GLN A 96 -6.23 2.39 -10.61
N GLY A 97 -7.50 2.37 -11.03
CA GLY A 97 -7.92 2.37 -12.43
C GLY A 97 -8.95 3.45 -12.73
N GLU A 98 -8.92 4.58 -12.01
CA GLU A 98 -9.86 5.67 -12.17
C GLU A 98 -9.58 6.51 -13.42
N THR A 99 -10.55 7.34 -13.80
CA THR A 99 -10.45 8.17 -15.01
C THR A 99 -9.30 9.18 -14.90
N PRO A 100 -8.37 9.22 -15.88
CA PRO A 100 -7.26 10.17 -15.90
C PRO A 100 -7.73 11.63 -15.81
N GLY A 101 -7.09 12.41 -14.94
CA GLY A 101 -7.37 13.85 -14.76
C GLY A 101 -8.61 14.16 -13.90
N ILE A 102 -9.39 13.15 -13.51
CA ILE A 102 -10.53 13.29 -12.60
C ILE A 102 -10.26 12.50 -11.33
N GLY A 103 -10.37 11.17 -11.41
CA GLY A 103 -10.20 10.28 -10.26
C GLY A 103 -8.74 9.95 -9.98
N SER A 104 -7.87 9.95 -11.00
CA SER A 104 -6.44 9.70 -10.81
C SER A 104 -5.74 10.73 -9.93
N ARG A 105 -6.37 11.89 -9.66
CA ARG A 105 -5.82 12.96 -8.82
C ARG A 105 -5.58 12.52 -7.37
N ILE A 106 -6.16 11.40 -6.94
CA ILE A 106 -5.89 10.80 -5.64
C ILE A 106 -4.42 10.38 -5.46
N THR A 107 -3.65 10.27 -6.55
CA THR A 107 -2.21 9.99 -6.50
C THR A 107 -1.35 11.25 -6.43
N GLU A 108 -1.94 12.45 -6.48
CA GLU A 108 -1.22 13.72 -6.43
C GLU A 108 -0.83 14.05 -4.98
N ASP A 109 0.40 14.54 -4.78
CA ASP A 109 0.90 14.91 -3.46
C ASP A 109 0.01 15.96 -2.77
N ASP A 110 -0.52 16.93 -3.51
CA ASP A 110 -1.43 17.96 -2.99
C ASP A 110 -2.73 17.37 -2.42
N PHE A 111 -3.19 16.23 -2.94
CA PHE A 111 -4.32 15.51 -2.41
C PHE A 111 -3.92 14.67 -1.20
N LEU A 112 -2.86 13.87 -1.32
CA LEU A 112 -2.41 12.94 -0.29
C LEU A 112 -1.93 13.65 0.98
N ASN A 113 -1.29 14.82 0.85
CA ASN A 113 -0.80 15.59 1.99
C ASN A 113 -1.92 16.19 2.85
N GLN A 114 -3.18 16.20 2.40
CA GLN A 114 -4.31 16.65 3.20
C GLN A 114 -4.61 15.73 4.39
N PHE A 115 -4.19 14.47 4.30
CA PHE A 115 -4.38 13.46 5.34
C PHE A 115 -3.24 13.47 6.38
N LYS A 116 -2.10 14.05 6.05
CA LYS A 116 -0.95 14.11 6.95
C LYS A 116 -1.30 14.87 8.22
N ASN A 117 -0.88 14.34 9.37
CA ASN A 117 -1.14 14.88 10.71
C ASN A 117 -2.64 14.89 11.11
N LYS A 118 -3.48 14.09 10.46
CA LYS A 118 -4.86 13.84 10.91
C LYS A 118 -4.87 12.66 11.87
N HIS A 119 -5.69 12.75 12.92
CA HIS A 119 -5.96 11.64 13.83
C HIS A 119 -7.16 10.83 13.34
N ILE A 120 -7.07 9.51 13.49
CA ILE A 120 -8.14 8.54 13.25
C ILE A 120 -8.92 8.30 14.55
#